data_AF-A0A8T3YFL4-F1
#
_entry.id   AF-A0A8T3YFL4-F1
#
_cell.length_a   1.000
_cell.length_b   1.000
_cell.length_c   1.000
_cell.angle_alpha   90.00
_cell.angle_beta   90.00
_cell.angle_gamma   90.00
#
_symmetry.space_group_name_H-M   'P 1'
#
loop_
_entity.id
_entity.type
_entity.pdbx_description
1 polymer ?
#
loop_
_entity_poly.entity_id
_entity_poly.type
_entity_poly.pdbx_seq_one_letter_code
_entity_poly.pdbx_strand_id
1 'polypeptide(L)'
;MPDQKMTLKAIITELVERTNSDNRRLRDLEKRVENFAERIDSMEETLLKQRKDIDTAIHDVTSQLGQQAERMERLEKLVAEVIKQMKKMATLTQVKELEEKVDIYNPLKSSFITKEELEGIIEERERS
;
A
#
# COMPACT_ATOMS: atom_id res chain seq x y z
N MET A 1 -13.19 -4.60 84.46
CA MET A 1 -13.74 -3.70 83.42
C MET A 1 -15.25 -3.76 83.56
N PRO A 2 -15.94 -2.62 83.74
CA PRO A 2 -17.35 -2.66 84.12
C PRO A 2 -18.18 -3.15 82.93
N ASP A 3 -18.98 -4.18 83.18
CA ASP A 3 -20.01 -4.72 82.30
C ASP A 3 -20.95 -3.59 81.87
N GLN A 4 -20.73 -3.09 80.65
CA GLN A 4 -21.54 -2.05 80.05
C GLN A 4 -22.84 -2.72 79.56
N LYS A 5 -23.81 -2.88 80.47
CA LYS A 5 -25.19 -3.20 80.08
C LYS A 5 -25.70 -2.05 79.23
N MET A 6 -25.51 -2.13 77.91
CA MET A 6 -26.11 -1.20 76.96
C MET A 6 -27.62 -1.22 77.21
N THR A 7 -28.16 -0.08 77.64
CA THR A 7 -29.60 0.13 77.68
C THR A 7 -30.19 -0.16 76.30
N LEU A 8 -31.35 -0.81 76.22
CA LEU A 8 -32.06 -1.13 74.97
C LEU A 8 -32.11 0.07 74.00
N LYS A 9 -32.25 1.28 74.54
CA LYS A 9 -32.23 2.55 73.79
C LYS A 9 -30.90 2.79 73.05
N ALA A 10 -29.76 2.49 73.67
CA ALA A 10 -28.44 2.65 73.05
C ALA A 10 -28.24 1.66 71.90
N ILE A 11 -28.72 0.43 72.05
CA ILE A 11 -28.69 -0.59 70.98
C ILE A 11 -29.53 -0.13 69.79
N ILE A 12 -30.73 0.41 70.05
CA ILE A 12 -31.62 0.93 69.00
C ILE A 12 -30.97 2.11 68.28
N THR A 13 -30.37 3.07 69.00
CA THR A 13 -29.68 4.21 68.38
C THR A 13 -28.53 3.76 67.49
N GLU A 14 -27.67 2.87 67.97
CA GLU A 14 -26.56 2.31 67.19
C GLU A 14 -27.07 1.59 65.93
N LEU A 15 -28.17 0.82 66.05
CA LEU A 15 -28.78 0.15 64.90
C LEU A 15 -29.28 1.16 63.86
N VAL A 16 -29.95 2.23 64.31
CA VAL A 16 -30.46 3.30 63.43
C VAL A 16 -29.30 4.03 62.74
N GLU A 17 -28.21 4.32 63.46
CA GLU A 17 -27.01 4.95 62.88
C GLU A 17 -26.35 4.06 61.83
N ARG A 18 -26.23 2.75 62.10
CA ARG A 18 -25.72 1.78 61.13
C ARG A 18 -26.61 1.67 59.91
N THR A 19 -27.92 1.52 60.09
CA THR A 19 -28.88 1.47 58.97
C THR A 19 -28.82 2.75 58.13
N ASN A 20 -28.67 3.92 58.76
CA ASN A 20 -28.52 5.18 58.05
C ASN A 20 -27.20 5.26 57.27
N SER A 21 -26.10 4.78 57.85
CA SER A 21 -24.80 4.69 57.17
C SER A 21 -24.87 3.73 55.97
N ASP A 22 -25.46 2.56 56.16
CA ASP A 22 -25.60 1.56 55.09
C ASP A 22 -26.51 2.07 53.97
N ASN A 23 -27.58 2.78 54.28
CA ASN A 23 -28.43 3.45 53.28
C ASN A 23 -27.66 4.50 52.47
N ARG A 24 -26.76 5.26 53.09
CA ARG A 24 -25.89 6.21 52.35
C ARG A 24 -24.93 5.46 51.43
N ARG A 25 -24.31 4.39 51.92
CA ARG A 25 -23.39 3.56 51.13
C ARG A 25 -24.10 2.89 49.96
N LEU A 26 -25.33 2.41 50.15
CA LEU A 26 -26.16 1.85 49.10
C LEU A 26 -26.44 2.89 48.00
N ARG A 27 -26.86 4.10 48.37
CA ARG A 27 -27.07 5.19 47.39
C ARG A 27 -25.80 5.55 46.61
N ASP A 28 -24.64 5.55 47.28
CA ASP A 28 -23.37 5.81 46.59
C ASP A 28 -23.00 4.68 45.63
N LEU A 29 -23.30 3.43 45.99
CA LEU A 29 -23.11 2.27 45.11
C LEU A 29 -24.06 2.31 43.92
N GLU A 30 -25.34 2.63 44.12
CA GLU A 30 -26.33 2.80 43.04
C GLU A 30 -25.85 3.83 42.02
N LYS A 31 -25.42 5.00 42.48
CA LYS A 31 -24.85 6.04 41.60
C LYS A 31 -23.61 5.56 40.86
N ARG A 32 -22.73 4.80 41.51
CA ARG A 32 -21.54 4.25 40.84
C ARG A 32 -21.93 3.25 39.76
N VAL A 33 -22.91 2.40 40.02
CA VAL A 33 -23.43 1.42 39.05
C VAL A 33 -24.03 2.14 37.84
N GLU A 34 -24.84 3.18 38.07
CA GLU A 34 -25.42 4.00 37.01
C GLU A 34 -24.33 4.66 36.14
N ASN A 35 -23.34 5.31 36.77
CA ASN A 35 -22.19 5.87 36.05
C ASN A 35 -21.39 4.81 35.28
N PHE A 36 -21.28 3.58 35.81
CA PHE A 36 -20.61 2.50 35.09
C PHE A 36 -21.42 2.02 33.88
N ALA A 37 -22.74 1.94 33.99
CA ALA A 37 -23.61 1.60 32.87
C ALA A 37 -23.46 2.62 31.74
N GLU A 38 -23.55 3.92 32.04
CA GLU A 38 -23.37 4.98 31.03
C GLU A 38 -21.99 4.91 30.35
N ARG A 39 -20.94 4.61 31.13
CA ARG A 39 -19.59 4.45 30.57
C ARG A 39 -19.50 3.22 29.66
N ILE A 40 -20.13 2.12 30.02
CA ILE A 40 -20.17 0.90 29.20
C ILE A 40 -20.89 1.20 27.89
N ASP A 41 -22.05 1.87 27.94
CA ASP A 41 -22.82 2.24 26.75
C ASP A 41 -21.99 3.13 25.81
N SER A 42 -21.35 4.17 26.35
CA SER A 42 -20.47 5.04 25.57
C SER A 42 -19.27 4.31 24.94
N MET A 43 -18.74 3.30 25.65
CA MET A 43 -17.63 2.49 25.18
C MET A 43 -18.10 1.55 24.06
N GLU A 44 -19.29 0.96 24.19
CA GLU A 44 -19.90 0.13 23.15
C GLU A 44 -20.17 0.93 21.88
N GLU A 45 -20.74 2.13 21.98
CA GLU A 45 -20.93 3.04 20.84
C GLU A 45 -19.61 3.38 20.14
N THR A 46 -18.57 3.68 20.94
CA THR A 46 -17.23 3.98 20.42
C THR A 46 -16.64 2.78 19.69
N LEU A 47 -16.76 1.58 20.26
CA LEU A 47 -16.27 0.34 19.65
C LEU A 47 -17.01 0.02 18.35
N LEU A 48 -18.34 0.19 18.31
CA LEU A 48 -19.13 0.00 17.10
C LEU A 48 -18.71 0.98 16.00
N LYS A 49 -18.44 2.24 16.35
CA LYS A 49 -17.94 3.23 15.41
C LYS A 49 -16.55 2.86 14.88
N GLN A 50 -15.61 2.56 15.77
CA GLN A 50 -14.25 2.17 15.39
C GLN A 50 -14.24 0.94 14.49
N ARG A 51 -15.10 -0.05 14.76
CA ARG A 51 -15.24 -1.22 13.91
C ARG A 51 -15.69 -0.86 12.50
N LYS A 52 -16.69 0.01 12.35
CA LYS A 52 -17.16 0.49 11.02
C LYS A 52 -16.06 1.27 10.28
N ASP A 53 -15.31 2.09 11.00
CA ASP A 53 -14.21 2.87 10.41
C ASP A 53 -13.10 1.94 9.91
N ILE A 54 -12.77 0.89 10.69
CA ILE A 54 -11.80 -0.15 10.28
C ILE A 54 -12.30 -0.93 9.07
N ASP A 55 -13.56 -1.38 9.06
CA ASP A 55 -14.14 -2.12 7.94
C ASP A 55 -14.09 -1.29 6.65
N THR A 56 -14.37 0.01 6.75
CA THR A 56 -14.28 0.95 5.63
C THR A 56 -12.84 1.11 5.15
N ALA A 57 -11.88 1.32 6.06
CA ALA A 57 -10.47 1.44 5.73
C ALA A 57 -9.91 0.17 5.05
N ILE A 58 -10.33 -1.01 5.52
CA ILE A 58 -9.96 -2.29 4.90
C ILE A 58 -10.52 -2.36 3.48
N HIS A 59 -11.77 -1.97 3.27
CA HIS A 59 -12.39 -1.96 1.95
C HIS A 59 -11.66 -1.03 0.98
N ASP A 60 -11.32 0.19 1.42
CA ASP A 60 -10.59 1.17 0.63
C ASP A 60 -9.19 0.68 0.24
N VAL A 61 -8.44 0.14 1.21
CA VAL A 61 -7.11 -0.44 0.95
C VAL A 61 -7.21 -1.61 -0.03
N THR A 62 -8.21 -2.48 0.13
CA THR A 62 -8.42 -3.62 -0.77
C THR A 62 -8.73 -3.15 -2.20
N SER A 63 -9.56 -2.12 -2.34
CA SER A 63 -9.88 -1.51 -3.62
C SER A 63 -8.64 -0.89 -4.29
N GLN A 64 -7.83 -0.14 -3.53
CA GLN A 64 -6.59 0.44 -4.01
C GLN A 64 -5.58 -0.63 -4.44
N LEU A 65 -5.45 -1.72 -3.68
CA LEU A 65 -4.60 -2.85 -4.04
C LEU A 65 -5.06 -3.51 -5.34
N GLY A 66 -6.38 -3.70 -5.54
CA GLY A 66 -6.94 -4.21 -6.79
C GLY A 66 -6.57 -3.32 -7.99
N GLN A 67 -6.72 -2.01 -7.84
CA GLN A 67 -6.33 -1.05 -8.89
C GLN A 67 -4.83 -1.07 -9.18
N GLN A 68 -3.99 -1.21 -8.16
CA GLN A 68 -2.54 -1.34 -8.34
C GLN A 68 -2.16 -2.64 -9.06
N ALA A 69 -2.82 -3.76 -8.72
CA ALA A 69 -2.63 -5.04 -9.39
C ALA A 69 -2.97 -4.94 -10.89
N GLU A 70 -4.11 -4.32 -11.23
CA GLU A 70 -4.47 -4.08 -12.64
C GLU A 70 -3.44 -3.22 -13.37
N ARG A 71 -2.92 -2.17 -12.72
CA ARG A 71 -1.88 -1.31 -13.30
C ARG A 71 -0.58 -2.08 -13.53
N MET A 72 -0.18 -2.95 -12.60
CA MET A 72 0.98 -3.82 -12.76
C MET A 72 0.79 -4.78 -13.93
N GLU A 73 -0.38 -5.42 -14.05
CA GLU A 73 -0.66 -6.32 -15.17
C GLU A 73 -0.57 -5.60 -16.53
N ARG A 74 -1.08 -4.37 -16.62
CA ARG A 74 -0.95 -3.55 -17.84
C ARG A 74 0.51 -3.20 -18.14
N LEU A 75 1.30 -2.84 -17.12
CA LEU A 75 2.72 -2.57 -17.29
C LEU A 75 3.49 -3.80 -17.75
N GLU A 76 3.21 -4.98 -17.18
CA GLU A 76 3.82 -6.24 -17.60
C GLU A 76 3.54 -6.54 -19.08
N LYS A 77 2.30 -6.34 -19.53
CA LYS A 77 1.94 -6.50 -20.95
C LYS A 77 2.69 -5.52 -21.85
N LEU A 78 2.78 -4.25 -21.46
CA LEU A 78 3.53 -3.23 -22.21
C LEU A 78 5.03 -3.56 -22.28
N VAL A 79 5.63 -3.98 -21.17
CA VAL A 79 7.04 -4.39 -21.12
C VAL A 79 7.27 -5.59 -22.04
N ALA A 80 6.39 -6.60 -22.01
CA ALA A 80 6.48 -7.75 -22.90
C ALA A 80 6.39 -7.35 -24.38
N GLU A 81 5.53 -6.39 -24.72
CA GLU A 81 5.40 -5.86 -26.08
C GLU A 81 6.66 -5.09 -26.51
N VAL A 82 7.20 -4.23 -25.65
CA VAL A 82 8.46 -3.51 -25.89
C VAL A 82 9.60 -4.49 -26.15
N ILE A 83 9.74 -5.53 -25.32
CA ILE A 83 10.76 -6.59 -25.51
C ILE A 83 10.58 -7.27 -26.88
N LYS A 84 9.33 -7.55 -27.29
CA LYS A 84 9.03 -8.16 -28.59
C LYS A 84 9.42 -7.24 -29.75
N GLN A 85 9.16 -5.94 -29.63
CA GLN A 85 9.55 -4.95 -30.65
C GLN A 85 11.07 -4.77 -30.72
N MET A 86 11.77 -4.73 -29.58
CA MET A 86 13.22 -4.67 -29.52
C MET A 86 13.88 -5.88 -30.20
N LYS A 87 13.37 -7.10 -29.97
CA LYS A 87 13.85 -8.30 -30.65
C LYS A 87 13.72 -8.20 -32.18
N LYS A 88 12.59 -7.68 -32.67
CA LYS A 88 12.37 -7.46 -34.12
C LYS A 88 13.31 -6.41 -34.70
N MET A 89 13.55 -5.32 -33.98
CA MET A 89 14.52 -4.30 -34.41
C MET A 89 15.94 -4.87 -34.48
N ALA A 90 16.37 -5.62 -33.46
CA ALA A 90 17.68 -6.26 -33.47
C ALA A 90 17.85 -7.19 -34.67
N THR A 91 16.83 -7.99 -35.02
CA THR A 91 16.87 -8.83 -36.23
C THR A 91 16.90 -8.02 -37.52
N LEU A 92 16.20 -6.88 -37.60
CA LEU A 92 16.25 -6.00 -38.77
C LEU A 92 17.61 -5.36 -38.98
N THR A 93 18.27 -4.93 -37.90
CA THR A 93 19.63 -4.40 -37.96
C THR A 93 20.61 -5.46 -38.45
N GLN A 94 20.51 -6.68 -37.91
CA GLN A 94 21.34 -7.81 -38.37
C GLN A 94 21.13 -8.14 -39.85
N VAL A 95 19.89 -8.06 -40.34
CA VAL A 95 19.58 -8.27 -41.76
C VAL A 95 20.17 -7.16 -42.63
N LYS A 96 20.10 -5.89 -42.20
CA LYS A 96 20.73 -4.77 -42.90
C LYS A 96 22.26 -4.90 -42.98
N GLU A 97 22.90 -5.30 -41.89
CA GLU A 97 24.35 -5.56 -41.89
C GLU A 97 24.72 -6.72 -42.82
N LEU A 98 23.86 -7.74 -42.93
CA LEU A 98 24.00 -8.82 -43.89
C LEU A 98 23.82 -8.34 -45.33
N GLU A 99 22.81 -7.51 -45.61
CA GLU A 99 22.61 -6.89 -46.93
C GLU A 99 23.82 -6.05 -47.34
N GLU A 100 24.36 -5.22 -46.43
CA GLU A 100 25.51 -4.36 -46.70
C GLU A 100 26.78 -5.20 -46.97
N LYS A 101 27.00 -6.27 -46.21
CA LYS A 101 28.10 -7.21 -46.48
C LYS A 101 27.91 -7.94 -47.81
N VAL A 102 26.69 -8.37 -48.12
CA VAL A 102 26.39 -9.03 -49.40
C VAL A 102 26.60 -8.06 -50.56
N ASP A 103 26.24 -6.78 -50.43
CA ASP A 103 26.47 -5.77 -51.47
C ASP A 103 27.98 -5.50 -51.69
N ILE A 104 28.80 -5.50 -50.62
CA ILE A 104 30.26 -5.42 -50.72
C ILE A 104 30.85 -6.64 -51.46
N TYR A 105 30.32 -7.83 -51.18
CA TYR A 105 30.80 -9.07 -51.80
C TYR A 105 30.17 -9.38 -53.16
N ASN A 106 29.17 -8.60 -53.61
CA ASN A 106 28.50 -8.85 -54.88
C ASN A 106 29.38 -8.34 -56.04
N PRO A 107 29.99 -9.24 -56.84
CA PRO A 107 30.87 -8.85 -57.94
C PRO A 107 30.14 -8.12 -59.08
N LEU A 108 28.80 -8.03 -59.04
CA LEU A 108 27.98 -7.30 -60.02
C LEU A 108 27.87 -5.79 -59.72
N LYS A 109 28.17 -5.33 -58.49
CA LYS A 109 28.20 -3.91 -58.12
C LYS A 109 29.58 -3.40 -57.73
N SER A 110 30.52 -4.29 -57.41
CA SER A 110 31.91 -3.95 -57.17
C SER A 110 32.58 -3.53 -58.50
N SER A 111 32.50 -2.25 -58.84
CA SER A 111 33.43 -1.65 -59.78
C SER A 111 34.83 -1.72 -59.15
N PHE A 112 35.58 -2.77 -59.49
CA PHE A 112 37.00 -2.86 -59.13
C PHE A 112 37.74 -1.76 -59.88
N ILE A 113 37.92 -0.63 -59.23
CA ILE A 113 38.73 0.48 -59.74
C ILE A 113 40.19 0.02 -59.64
N THR A 114 40.90 0.00 -60.76
CA THR A 114 42.33 -0.31 -60.77
C THR A 114 43.12 0.83 -60.13
N LYS A 115 44.34 0.55 -59.65
CA LYS A 115 45.19 1.56 -58.98
C LYS A 115 45.38 2.83 -59.84
N GLU A 116 45.46 2.62 -61.16
CA GLU A 116 45.62 3.66 -62.18
C GLU A 116 44.38 4.56 -62.31
N GLU A 117 43.18 3.99 -62.20
CA GLU A 117 41.93 4.75 -62.24
C GLU A 117 41.71 5.56 -60.95
N LEU A 118 42.18 5.07 -59.80
CA LEU A 118 42.13 5.80 -58.53
C LEU A 118 43.06 7.03 -58.55
N GLU A 119 44.27 6.88 -59.09
CA GLU A 119 45.24 7.98 -59.23
C GLU A 119 44.72 9.07 -60.18
N GLY A 120 44.05 8.69 -61.27
CA GLY A 120 43.42 9.64 -62.19
C GLY A 120 42.31 10.49 -61.55
N ILE A 121 41.45 9.89 -60.71
CA ILE A 121 40.38 10.61 -60.01
C ILE A 121 40.94 11.59 -58.96
N ILE A 122 42.06 11.25 -58.32
CA ILE A 122 42.71 12.12 -57.32
C ILE A 122 43.33 13.34 -58.00
N GLU A 123 44.03 13.18 -59.13
CA GLU A 123 44.60 14.29 -59.89
C GLU A 123 43.53 15.24 -60.44
N GLU A 124 42.38 14.72 -60.84
CA GLU A 124 41.26 15.51 -61.36
C GLU A 124 40.58 16.34 -60.25
N ARG A 125 40.57 15.82 -59.00
CA ARG A 125 40.07 16.53 -57.81
C ARG A 125 41.01 17.63 -57.33
N GLU A 126 42.32 17.47 -57.46
CA GLU A 126 43.28 18.52 -57.07
C GLU A 126 43.37 19.68 -58.07
N ARG A 127 42.81 19.51 -59.28
CA ARG A 127 42.72 20.56 -60.31
C ARG A 127 41.40 21.34 -60.32
N SER A 128 40.44 21.01 -59.45
CA SER A 128 39.18 21.75 -59.26
C SER A 128 39.22 22.58 -57.98
#